data_AF-A0A7X0ICR1-F1
#
_entry.id   AF-A0A7X0ICR1-F1
#
_cell.length_a   1.000
_cell.length_b   1.000
_cell.length_c   1.000
_cell.angle_alpha   90.00
_cell.angle_beta   90.00
_cell.angle_gamma   90.00
#
_symmetry.space_group_name_H-M   'P 1'
#
loop_
_entity.id
_entity.type
_entity.pdbx_description
1 polymer ?
#
loop_
_entity_poly.entity_id
_entity_poly.type
_entity_poly.pdbx_seq_one_letter_code
_entity_poly.pdbx_strand_id
1 'polypeptide(L)'
;MRPETDAPVENESGSVVELLERIGSVVLPVGVALYAVLYIGIEEIYGVFGVSPQQAGIDQAVLFGRLSGALVLLLLLLLPTLGLIVGVLWVLDKLTLGSIGRLSRAVRRRPWIAALVAALWCGASYWGFFSVFGDLDLTAMMIIAVGLGVLTFLVPFRLLRRKPVGRAGMKLLVGALTGLGLGFLLIIQLLSAATDAHRTGQTDLLLAAVGFQSQWADLKNPEDNKPLYEGRRMMLLGESEGTYVLYDCDKGETIRRPIEATLLAAIESDPELPQDHTCGTLAE
;
A
#
# COMPACT_ATOMS: atom_id res chain seq x y z
N MET A 1 24.86 -62.05 20.72
CA MET A 1 24.88 -61.17 19.52
C MET A 1 23.53 -60.48 19.42
N ARG A 2 23.48 -59.18 19.74
CA ARG A 2 22.34 -58.31 19.43
C ARG A 2 22.71 -57.55 18.15
N PRO A 3 21.81 -57.39 17.17
CA PRO A 3 22.11 -56.56 16.02
C PRO A 3 22.17 -55.10 16.46
N GLU A 4 23.32 -54.47 16.24
CA GLU A 4 23.45 -53.01 16.20
C GLU A 4 22.47 -52.51 15.13
N THR A 5 21.50 -51.72 15.59
CA THR A 5 20.62 -50.99 14.70
C THR A 5 21.37 -49.72 14.34
N ASP A 6 22.12 -49.78 13.23
CA ASP A 6 22.64 -48.59 12.56
C ASP A 6 21.46 -47.79 12.03
N ALA A 7 20.95 -46.87 12.84
CA ALA A 7 20.14 -45.78 12.34
C ALA A 7 21.08 -44.82 11.57
N PRO A 8 20.75 -44.45 10.32
CA PRO A 8 21.56 -43.47 9.61
C PRO A 8 21.43 -42.13 10.34
N VAL A 9 22.57 -41.58 10.75
CA VAL A 9 22.70 -40.19 11.16
C VAL A 9 22.46 -39.35 9.90
N GLU A 10 21.21 -38.90 9.70
CA GLU A 10 20.90 -37.81 8.77
C GLU A 10 21.60 -36.54 9.26
N ASN A 11 22.84 -36.35 8.82
CA ASN A 11 23.58 -35.11 8.99
C ASN A 11 22.88 -33.99 8.20
N GLU A 12 22.02 -33.24 8.89
CA GLU A 12 22.10 -31.80 9.19
C GLU A 12 22.87 -30.84 8.25
N SER A 13 22.99 -31.10 6.95
CA SER A 13 23.26 -30.04 5.97
C SER A 13 21.94 -29.48 5.48
N GLY A 14 21.34 -28.58 6.27
CA GLY A 14 20.21 -27.76 5.83
C GLY A 14 20.63 -26.96 4.60
N SER A 15 20.32 -27.50 3.42
CA SER A 15 20.77 -26.98 2.15
C SER A 15 20.27 -25.55 1.99
N VAL A 16 21.12 -24.65 1.48
CA VAL A 16 20.73 -23.28 1.12
C VAL A 16 19.48 -23.31 0.23
N VAL A 17 19.33 -24.38 -0.58
CA VAL A 17 18.14 -24.64 -1.40
C VAL A 17 16.88 -24.83 -0.55
N GLU A 18 16.94 -25.59 0.55
CA GLU A 18 15.79 -25.78 1.45
C GLU A 18 15.40 -24.47 2.15
N LEU A 19 16.39 -23.66 2.53
CA LEU A 19 16.16 -22.34 3.13
C LEU A 19 15.53 -21.38 2.10
N LEU A 20 16.00 -21.42 0.85
CA LEU A 20 15.48 -20.62 -0.25
C LEU A 20 14.07 -21.05 -0.66
N GLU A 21 13.77 -22.35 -0.63
CA GLU A 21 12.43 -22.91 -0.87
C GLU A 21 11.45 -22.51 0.24
N ARG A 22 11.89 -22.53 1.51
CA ARG A 22 11.09 -22.05 2.65
C ARG A 22 10.85 -20.55 2.63
N ILE A 23 11.84 -19.75 2.22
CA ILE A 23 11.63 -18.31 2.06
C ILE A 23 10.71 -18.06 0.86
N GLY A 24 10.93 -18.73 -0.27
CA GLY A 24 10.14 -18.56 -1.49
C GLY A 24 8.67 -18.91 -1.29
N SER A 25 8.36 -20.04 -0.64
CA SER A 25 6.98 -20.47 -0.33
C SER A 25 6.19 -19.48 0.53
N VAL A 26 6.87 -18.55 1.19
CA VAL A 26 6.29 -17.56 2.09
C VAL A 26 6.26 -16.19 1.43
N VAL A 27 7.40 -15.77 0.90
CA VAL A 27 7.57 -14.46 0.30
C VAL A 27 6.71 -14.33 -0.94
N LEU A 28 6.54 -15.41 -1.72
CA LEU A 28 5.74 -15.36 -2.94
C LEU A 28 4.25 -15.07 -2.65
N PRO A 29 3.52 -15.82 -1.79
CA PRO A 29 2.13 -15.47 -1.46
C PRO A 29 1.98 -14.08 -0.85
N VAL A 30 2.91 -13.67 0.02
CA VAL A 30 2.86 -12.34 0.65
C VAL A 30 3.08 -11.25 -0.39
N GLY A 31 4.06 -11.42 -1.29
CA GLY A 31 4.34 -10.49 -2.38
C GLY A 31 3.18 -10.37 -3.36
N VAL A 32 2.54 -11.50 -3.74
CA VAL A 32 1.35 -11.51 -4.59
C VAL A 32 0.18 -10.81 -3.91
N ALA A 33 -0.06 -11.06 -2.62
CA ALA A 33 -1.13 -10.41 -1.88
C ALA A 33 -0.88 -8.89 -1.73
N LEU A 34 0.36 -8.47 -1.42
CA LEU A 34 0.74 -7.06 -1.38
C LEU A 34 0.59 -6.38 -2.74
N TYR A 35 1.00 -7.06 -3.82
CA TYR A 35 0.81 -6.56 -5.17
C TYR A 35 -0.67 -6.34 -5.50
N ALA A 36 -1.53 -7.31 -5.18
CA ALA A 36 -2.97 -7.19 -5.39
C ALA A 36 -3.57 -6.02 -4.61
N VAL A 37 -3.18 -5.85 -3.35
CA VAL A 37 -3.60 -4.71 -2.51
C VAL A 37 -3.16 -3.39 -3.15
N LEU A 38 -1.90 -3.25 -3.55
CA LEU A 38 -1.43 -2.01 -4.17
C LEU A 38 -2.08 -1.73 -5.53
N TYR A 39 -2.36 -2.77 -6.31
CA TYR A 39 -3.07 -2.65 -7.59
C TYR A 39 -4.48 -2.09 -7.39
N ILE A 40 -5.22 -2.62 -6.41
CA ILE A 40 -6.51 -2.06 -5.98
C ILE A 40 -6.34 -0.58 -5.61
N GLY A 41 -5.29 -0.24 -4.86
CA GLY A 41 -5.01 1.15 -4.50
C GLY A 41 -4.89 2.08 -5.70
N ILE A 42 -4.20 1.66 -6.76
CA ILE A 42 -4.08 2.45 -7.99
C ILE A 42 -5.42 2.55 -8.72
N GLU A 43 -6.20 1.46 -8.79
CA GLU A 43 -7.54 1.51 -9.39
C GLU A 43 -8.45 2.52 -8.69
N GLU A 44 -8.44 2.55 -7.35
CA GLU A 44 -9.22 3.51 -6.57
C GLU A 44 -8.76 4.96 -6.80
N ILE A 45 -7.45 5.22 -6.87
CA ILE A 45 -6.90 6.57 -7.17
C ILE A 45 -7.42 7.08 -8.52
N TYR A 46 -7.32 6.27 -9.58
CA TYR A 46 -7.82 6.65 -10.90
C TYR A 46 -9.36 6.70 -10.93
N GLY A 47 -10.01 5.87 -10.11
CA GLY A 47 -11.46 5.86 -9.91
C GLY A 47 -12.01 7.18 -9.38
N VAL A 48 -11.24 7.91 -8.56
CA VAL A 48 -11.59 9.29 -8.13
C VAL A 48 -11.76 10.23 -9.33
N PHE A 49 -10.98 10.02 -10.39
CA PHE A 49 -11.07 10.77 -11.64
C PHE A 49 -12.02 10.10 -12.66
N GLY A 50 -12.78 9.08 -12.27
CA GLY A 50 -13.75 8.41 -13.14
C GLY A 50 -13.13 7.63 -14.30
N VAL A 51 -11.86 7.24 -14.20
CA VAL A 51 -11.16 6.45 -15.22
C VAL A 51 -10.46 5.24 -14.61
N SER A 52 -10.21 4.21 -15.41
CA SER A 52 -9.34 3.12 -15.00
C SER A 52 -7.87 3.42 -15.33
N PRO A 53 -6.89 2.80 -14.64
CA PRO A 53 -5.48 2.98 -14.95
C PRO A 53 -5.13 2.64 -16.42
N GLN A 54 -5.80 1.64 -17.00
CA GLN A 54 -5.60 1.23 -18.39
C GLN A 54 -6.17 2.27 -19.37
N GLN A 55 -7.28 2.93 -19.00
CA GLN A 55 -7.80 4.05 -19.78
C GLN A 55 -6.85 5.25 -19.75
N ALA A 56 -6.09 5.44 -18.67
CA ALA A 56 -5.01 6.42 -18.60
C ALA A 56 -3.70 5.94 -19.27
N GLY A 57 -3.69 4.78 -19.93
CA GLY A 57 -2.53 4.28 -20.66
C GLY A 57 -1.49 3.56 -19.83
N ILE A 58 -1.83 3.21 -18.59
CA ILE A 58 -0.90 2.54 -17.70
C ILE A 58 -1.08 1.04 -17.88
N ASP A 59 -0.21 0.48 -18.73
CA ASP A 59 -0.15 -0.95 -18.99
C ASP A 59 0.16 -1.75 -17.72
N GLN A 60 -0.28 -3.02 -17.69
CA GLN A 60 -0.03 -3.94 -16.58
C GLN A 60 1.46 -4.09 -16.27
N ALA A 61 2.33 -4.06 -17.29
CA ALA A 61 3.78 -4.13 -17.10
C ALA A 61 4.33 -2.88 -16.41
N VAL A 62 3.82 -1.69 -16.76
CA VAL A 62 4.20 -0.42 -16.13
C VAL A 62 3.69 -0.36 -14.70
N LEU A 63 2.44 -0.78 -14.46
CA LEU A 63 1.87 -0.91 -13.12
C LEU A 63 2.72 -1.84 -12.26
N PHE A 64 3.07 -3.03 -12.76
CA PHE A 64 3.94 -3.96 -12.05
C PHE A 64 5.31 -3.35 -11.73
N GLY A 65 5.93 -2.66 -12.69
CA GLY A 65 7.19 -1.96 -12.49
C GLY A 65 7.11 -0.87 -11.41
N ARG A 66 6.08 -0.02 -11.45
CA ARG A 66 5.84 1.04 -10.46
C ARG A 66 5.57 0.47 -9.07
N LEU A 67 4.71 -0.54 -8.97
CA LEU A 67 4.33 -1.17 -7.72
C LEU A 67 5.48 -1.96 -7.08
N SER A 68 6.24 -2.71 -7.88
CA SER A 68 7.44 -3.39 -7.40
C SER A 68 8.52 -2.40 -6.95
N GLY A 69 8.72 -1.31 -7.71
CA GLY A 69 9.58 -0.20 -7.31
C GLY A 69 9.16 0.43 -5.99
N ALA A 70 7.87 0.72 -5.82
CA ALA A 70 7.31 1.25 -4.58
C ALA A 70 7.50 0.29 -3.39
N LEU A 71 7.29 -1.02 -3.58
CA LEU A 71 7.54 -2.03 -2.56
C LEU A 71 9.03 -2.08 -2.17
N VAL A 72 9.94 -2.01 -3.14
CA VAL A 72 11.39 -1.99 -2.89
C VAL A 72 11.79 -0.73 -2.13
N LEU A 73 11.29 0.44 -2.53
CA LEU A 73 11.53 1.71 -1.83
C LEU A 73 10.98 1.68 -0.40
N LEU A 74 9.77 1.16 -0.22
CA LEU A 74 9.15 1.00 1.10
C LEU A 74 10.00 0.06 1.96
N LEU A 75 10.51 -1.04 1.42
CA LEU A 75 11.41 -1.95 2.13
C LEU A 75 12.73 -1.26 2.51
N LEU A 76 13.32 -0.51 1.58
CA LEU A 76 14.55 0.26 1.80
C LEU A 76 14.38 1.36 2.86
N LEU A 77 13.18 1.94 2.99
CA LEU A 77 12.85 2.90 4.04
C LEU A 77 12.55 2.20 5.38
N LEU A 78 11.92 1.03 5.34
CA LEU A 78 11.50 0.28 6.52
C LEU A 78 12.68 -0.35 7.27
N LEU A 79 13.73 -0.76 6.57
CA LEU A 79 14.97 -1.29 7.17
C LEU A 79 15.70 -0.30 8.11
N PRO A 80 16.05 0.94 7.68
CA PRO A 80 16.73 1.91 8.54
C PRO A 80 15.81 2.43 9.63
N THR A 81 14.52 2.62 9.37
CA THR A 81 13.55 3.03 10.40
C THR A 81 13.41 1.97 11.50
N LEU A 82 13.34 0.68 11.15
CA LEU A 82 13.42 -0.42 12.12
C LEU A 82 14.75 -0.41 12.89
N GLY A 83 15.87 -0.18 12.21
CA GLY A 83 17.18 -0.06 12.85
C GLY A 83 17.22 1.06 13.88
N LEU A 84 16.65 2.23 13.55
CA LEU A 84 16.53 3.38 14.43
C LEU A 84 15.63 3.08 15.63
N ILE A 85 14.46 2.47 15.41
CA ILE A 85 13.55 2.06 16.48
C ILE A 85 14.25 1.10 17.44
N VAL A 86 14.94 0.08 16.92
CA VAL A 86 15.70 -0.88 17.74
C VAL A 86 16.82 -0.19 18.50
N GLY A 87 17.55 0.73 17.86
CA GLY A 87 18.58 1.54 18.49
C GLY A 87 18.04 2.40 19.64
N VAL A 88 16.93 3.12 19.42
CA VAL A 88 16.25 3.92 20.45
C VAL A 88 15.79 3.04 21.60
N LEU A 89 15.15 1.90 21.32
CA LEU A 89 14.74 0.96 22.37
C LEU A 89 15.92 0.43 23.17
N TRP A 90 17.07 0.19 22.52
CA TRP A 90 18.30 -0.21 23.20
C TRP A 90 18.87 0.90 24.09
N VAL A 91 18.92 2.14 23.60
CA VAL A 91 19.37 3.30 24.39
C VAL A 91 18.46 3.51 25.59
N LEU A 92 17.14 3.48 25.39
CA LEU A 92 16.17 3.59 26.48
C LEU A 92 16.32 2.44 27.49
N ASP A 93 16.61 1.21 27.04
CA ASP A 93 16.88 0.10 27.95
C ASP A 93 18.12 0.35 28.82
N LYS A 94 19.17 0.92 28.23
CA LYS A 94 20.38 1.33 28.97
C LYS A 94 20.10 2.45 29.97
N LEU A 95 19.36 3.49 29.57
CA LEU A 95 18.99 4.60 30.44
C LEU A 95 18.09 4.17 31.60
N THR A 96 17.19 3.22 31.36
CA THR A 96 16.24 2.70 32.37
C THR A 96 16.81 1.55 33.21
N LEU A 97 18.14 1.32 33.15
CA LEU A 97 18.83 0.25 33.88
C LEU A 97 18.21 -1.14 33.64
N GLY A 98 17.80 -1.42 32.39
CA GLY A 98 17.24 -2.71 32.00
C GLY A 98 15.74 -2.88 32.31
N SER A 99 15.02 -1.80 32.67
CA SER A 99 13.59 -1.88 32.99
C SER A 99 12.74 -2.18 31.76
N ILE A 100 13.10 -1.62 30.59
CA ILE A 100 12.44 -1.93 29.31
C ILE A 100 12.69 -3.39 28.89
N GLY A 101 13.90 -3.90 29.11
CA GLY A 101 14.27 -5.29 28.87
C GLY A 101 13.58 -6.26 29.83
N ARG A 102 13.23 -5.81 31.04
CA ARG A 102 12.36 -6.57 31.97
C ARG A 102 10.90 -6.52 31.54
N LEU A 103 10.41 -5.36 31.09
CA LEU A 103 9.05 -5.20 30.56
C LEU A 103 8.83 -6.04 29.31
N SER A 104 9.76 -6.00 28.35
CA SER A 104 9.67 -6.78 27.11
C SER A 104 9.71 -8.29 27.39
N ARG A 105 10.50 -8.74 28.36
CA ARG A 105 10.49 -10.13 28.84
C ARG A 105 9.20 -10.48 29.58
N ALA A 106 8.64 -9.59 30.38
CA ALA A 106 7.36 -9.79 31.06
C ALA A 106 6.20 -9.90 30.05
N VAL A 107 6.21 -9.05 29.02
CA VAL A 107 5.27 -9.08 27.89
C VAL A 107 5.46 -10.37 27.08
N ARG A 108 6.69 -10.76 26.72
CA ARG A 108 6.96 -12.03 26.02
C ARG A 108 6.55 -13.27 26.82
N ARG A 109 6.61 -13.21 28.16
CA ARG A 109 6.13 -14.29 29.03
C ARG A 109 4.60 -14.40 29.05
N ARG A 110 3.89 -13.31 28.72
CA ARG A 110 2.42 -13.23 28.67
C ARG A 110 1.93 -13.31 27.21
N PRO A 111 1.75 -14.52 26.66
CA PRO A 111 1.37 -14.73 25.25
C PRO A 111 0.07 -14.04 24.83
N TRP A 112 -0.85 -13.81 25.77
CA TRP A 112 -2.13 -13.17 25.49
C TRP A 112 -1.97 -11.70 25.11
N ILE A 113 -0.91 -11.02 25.56
CA ILE A 113 -0.64 -9.62 25.18
C ILE A 113 -0.25 -9.56 23.71
N ALA A 114 0.63 -10.46 23.27
CA ALA A 114 1.01 -10.55 21.86
C ALA A 114 -0.21 -10.92 20.98
N ALA A 115 -1.06 -11.83 21.45
CA ALA A 115 -2.30 -12.18 20.76
C ALA A 115 -3.29 -11.00 20.70
N LEU A 116 -3.40 -10.20 21.78
CA LEU A 116 -4.26 -9.03 21.83
C LEU A 116 -3.75 -7.91 20.92
N VAL A 117 -2.45 -7.65 20.90
CA VAL A 117 -1.85 -6.69 19.98
C VAL A 117 -2.02 -7.15 18.54
N ALA A 118 -1.80 -8.43 18.22
CA ALA A 118 -2.04 -8.97 16.89
C ALA A 118 -3.52 -8.88 16.49
N ALA A 119 -4.45 -9.14 17.42
CA ALA A 119 -5.88 -9.04 17.18
C ALA A 119 -6.32 -7.58 16.96
N LEU A 120 -5.85 -6.64 17.77
CA LEU A 120 -6.09 -5.20 17.58
C LEU A 120 -5.50 -4.72 16.26
N TRP A 121 -4.28 -5.14 15.94
CA TRP A 121 -3.63 -4.80 14.69
C TRP A 121 -4.42 -5.33 13.49
N CYS A 122 -4.83 -6.60 13.53
CA CYS A 122 -5.61 -7.17 12.45
C CYS A 122 -7.01 -6.55 12.36
N GLY A 123 -7.60 -6.16 13.49
CA GLY A 123 -8.83 -5.37 13.52
C GLY A 123 -8.66 -4.04 12.79
N ALA A 124 -7.55 -3.33 13.01
CA ALA A 124 -7.21 -2.11 12.28
C ALA A 124 -6.95 -2.38 10.78
N SER A 125 -6.28 -3.49 10.43
CA SER A 125 -6.11 -3.92 9.04
C SER A 125 -7.45 -4.17 8.34
N TYR A 126 -8.37 -4.88 9.00
CA TYR A 126 -9.70 -5.19 8.47
C TYR A 126 -10.58 -3.95 8.39
N TRP A 127 -10.47 -3.02 9.35
CA TRP A 127 -11.11 -1.73 9.26
C TRP A 127 -10.72 -1.04 7.96
N GLY A 128 -9.42 -0.97 7.66
CA GLY A 128 -8.95 -0.33 6.43
C GLY A 128 -9.43 -1.01 5.16
N PHE A 129 -9.55 -2.34 5.17
CA PHE A 129 -10.18 -3.07 4.06
C PHE A 129 -11.68 -2.72 3.91
N PHE A 130 -12.43 -2.75 5.00
CA PHE A 130 -13.87 -2.50 4.96
C PHE A 130 -14.22 -1.05 4.62
N SER A 131 -13.40 -0.08 5.00
CA SER A 131 -13.63 1.31 4.59
C SER A 131 -13.49 1.52 3.07
N VAL A 132 -12.77 0.64 2.37
CA VAL A 132 -12.61 0.71 0.91
C VAL A 132 -13.75 -0.04 0.21
N PHE A 133 -14.16 -1.19 0.72
CA PHE A 133 -15.08 -2.10 0.01
C PHE A 133 -16.51 -2.19 0.56
N GLY A 134 -16.77 -1.69 1.77
CA GLY A 134 -18.01 -1.97 2.49
C GLY A 134 -18.77 -0.71 2.88
N ASP A 135 -20.03 -0.65 2.49
CA ASP A 135 -21.02 0.32 3.01
C ASP A 135 -21.67 -0.22 4.29
N LEU A 136 -20.86 -0.83 5.16
CA LEU A 136 -21.30 -1.49 6.38
C LEU A 136 -21.33 -0.49 7.54
N ASP A 137 -22.33 -0.61 8.40
CA ASP A 137 -22.37 0.13 9.66
C ASP A 137 -21.08 -0.13 10.47
N LEU A 138 -20.49 0.94 11.00
CA LEU A 138 -19.22 0.96 11.76
C LEU A 138 -19.21 -0.12 12.84
N THR A 139 -20.36 -0.32 13.47
CA THR A 139 -20.57 -1.31 14.53
C THR A 139 -20.44 -2.74 14.00
N ALA A 140 -21.01 -3.03 12.82
CA ALA A 140 -20.91 -4.33 12.18
C ALA A 140 -19.47 -4.61 11.69
N MET A 141 -18.81 -3.60 11.11
CA MET A 141 -17.39 -3.70 10.73
C MET A 141 -16.50 -4.03 11.93
N MET A 142 -16.68 -3.33 13.05
CA MET A 142 -15.90 -3.55 14.27
C MET A 142 -16.13 -4.96 14.84
N ILE A 143 -17.38 -5.43 14.90
CA ILE A 143 -17.71 -6.77 15.41
C ILE A 143 -17.11 -7.86 14.52
N ILE A 144 -17.21 -7.73 13.19
CA ILE A 144 -16.63 -8.70 12.25
C ILE A 144 -15.11 -8.68 12.35
N ALA A 145 -14.47 -7.51 12.34
CA ALA A 145 -13.02 -7.36 12.41
C ALA A 145 -12.44 -7.91 13.72
N VAL A 146 -13.08 -7.62 14.86
CA VAL A 146 -12.68 -8.15 16.17
C VAL A 146 -12.96 -9.66 16.27
N GLY A 147 -14.12 -10.11 15.79
CA GLY A 147 -14.51 -11.52 15.78
C GLY A 147 -13.57 -12.39 14.94
N LEU A 148 -13.30 -11.96 13.70
CA LEU A 148 -12.31 -12.59 12.82
C LEU A 148 -10.90 -12.47 13.40
N GLY A 149 -10.48 -11.32 13.90
CA GLY A 149 -9.15 -11.16 14.51
C GLY A 149 -8.95 -12.12 15.69
N VAL A 150 -9.95 -12.26 16.56
CA VAL A 150 -9.91 -13.20 17.68
C VAL A 150 -9.91 -14.65 17.18
N LEU A 151 -10.80 -15.02 16.25
CA LEU A 151 -10.86 -16.40 15.74
C LEU A 151 -9.59 -16.81 14.97
N THR A 152 -9.11 -15.93 14.10
CA THR A 152 -8.00 -16.20 13.18
C THR A 152 -6.66 -16.24 13.89
N PHE A 153 -6.47 -15.49 14.98
CA PHE A 153 -5.21 -15.47 15.72
C PHE A 153 -5.26 -16.24 17.02
N LEU A 154 -6.31 -16.08 17.83
CA LEU A 154 -6.33 -16.65 19.18
C LEU A 154 -6.45 -18.18 19.13
N VAL A 155 -7.20 -18.74 18.18
CA VAL A 155 -7.36 -20.19 18.01
C VAL A 155 -6.06 -20.85 17.54
N PRO A 156 -5.40 -20.41 16.45
CA PRO A 156 -4.12 -20.99 16.03
C PRO A 156 -3.01 -20.72 17.04
N PHE A 157 -3.01 -19.57 17.73
CA PHE A 157 -2.00 -19.25 18.74
C PHE A 157 -2.08 -20.19 19.94
N ARG A 158 -3.29 -20.64 20.31
CA ARG A 158 -3.47 -21.61 21.40
C ARG A 158 -3.04 -23.02 20.98
N LEU A 159 -3.33 -23.40 19.74
CA LEU A 159 -3.04 -24.74 19.21
C LEU A 159 -1.55 -24.93 18.82
N LEU A 160 -0.94 -23.95 18.17
CA LEU A 160 0.38 -24.07 17.55
C LEU A 160 1.56 -23.74 18.48
N ARG A 161 1.32 -23.11 19.64
CA ARG A 161 2.38 -22.63 20.57
C ARG A 161 3.29 -23.74 21.11
N ARG A 162 2.80 -24.98 21.18
CA ARG A 162 3.53 -26.12 21.75
C ARG A 162 4.62 -26.66 20.81
N LYS A 163 4.55 -26.40 19.50
CA LYS A 163 5.52 -26.88 18.52
C LYS A 163 6.41 -25.74 18.00
N PRO A 164 7.72 -25.97 17.79
CA PRO A 164 8.64 -24.93 17.27
C PRO A 164 8.21 -24.45 15.88
N VAL A 165 7.76 -25.36 15.01
CA VAL A 165 7.22 -25.05 13.66
C VAL A 165 6.03 -24.08 13.74
N GLY A 166 5.13 -24.30 14.71
CA GLY A 166 3.96 -23.44 14.92
C GLY A 166 4.32 -22.02 15.34
N ARG A 167 5.44 -21.82 16.06
CA ARG A 167 5.93 -20.47 16.43
C ARG A 167 6.50 -19.72 15.23
N ALA A 168 7.20 -20.42 14.34
CA ALA A 168 7.73 -19.82 13.12
C ALA A 168 6.59 -19.41 12.18
N GLY A 169 5.64 -20.31 11.92
CA GLY A 169 4.46 -20.02 11.10
C GLY A 169 3.61 -18.86 11.65
N MET A 170 3.47 -18.75 12.97
CA MET A 170 2.72 -17.64 13.57
C MET A 170 3.39 -16.28 13.33
N LYS A 171 4.72 -16.17 13.47
CA LYS A 171 5.42 -14.89 13.20
C LYS A 171 5.24 -14.44 11.76
N LEU A 172 5.23 -15.42 10.86
CA LEU A 172 5.12 -15.23 9.43
C LEU A 172 3.71 -14.80 9.04
N LEU A 173 2.68 -15.48 9.58
CA LEU A 173 1.28 -15.11 9.39
C LEU A 173 0.98 -13.72 9.96
N VAL A 174 1.49 -13.41 11.16
CA VAL A 174 1.38 -12.07 11.75
C VAL A 174 2.08 -11.03 10.87
N GLY A 175 3.29 -11.32 10.39
CA GLY A 175 4.03 -10.41 9.50
C GLY A 175 3.30 -10.15 8.18
N ALA A 176 2.77 -11.20 7.55
CA ALA A 176 1.98 -11.11 6.32
C ALA A 176 0.72 -10.25 6.51
N LEU A 177 -0.07 -10.54 7.55
CA LEU A 177 -1.30 -9.80 7.85
C LEU A 177 -1.00 -8.36 8.31
N THR A 178 0.15 -8.14 8.94
CA THR A 178 0.65 -6.79 9.25
C THR A 178 0.95 -6.02 7.98
N GLY A 179 1.68 -6.63 7.04
CA GLY A 179 1.99 -6.03 5.74
C GLY A 179 0.74 -5.70 4.93
N LEU A 180 -0.23 -6.62 4.86
CA LEU A 180 -1.50 -6.37 4.18
C LEU A 180 -2.29 -5.24 4.83
N GLY A 181 -2.33 -5.19 6.16
CA GLY A 181 -2.96 -4.09 6.89
C GLY A 181 -2.34 -2.73 6.63
N LEU A 182 -1.01 -2.66 6.66
CA LEU A 182 -0.28 -1.44 6.28
C LEU A 182 -0.55 -1.05 4.83
N GLY A 183 -0.68 -2.04 3.93
CA GLY A 183 -1.09 -1.83 2.55
C GLY A 183 -2.46 -1.14 2.45
N PHE A 184 -3.47 -1.62 3.17
CA PHE A 184 -4.79 -0.96 3.18
C PHE A 184 -4.75 0.44 3.79
N LEU A 185 -4.00 0.65 4.88
CA LEU A 185 -3.83 1.99 5.44
C LEU A 185 -3.16 2.94 4.45
N LEU A 186 -2.18 2.45 3.68
CA LEU A 186 -1.56 3.22 2.60
C LEU A 186 -2.57 3.57 1.51
N ILE A 187 -3.45 2.65 1.13
CA ILE A 187 -4.52 2.91 0.14
C ILE A 187 -5.46 4.00 0.61
N ILE A 188 -5.90 3.97 1.88
CA ILE A 188 -6.79 5.01 2.42
C ILE A 188 -6.12 6.39 2.35
N GLN A 189 -4.83 6.47 2.69
CA GLN A 189 -4.07 7.71 2.59
C GLN A 189 -3.92 8.17 1.13
N LEU A 190 -3.63 7.25 0.21
CA LEU A 190 -3.58 7.55 -1.22
C LEU A 190 -4.93 8.01 -1.78
N LEU A 191 -6.03 7.42 -1.33
CA LEU A 191 -7.38 7.80 -1.74
C LEU A 191 -7.76 9.17 -1.19
N SER A 192 -7.41 9.47 0.06
CA SER A 192 -7.56 10.82 0.62
C SER A 192 -6.76 11.83 -0.20
N ALA A 193 -5.48 11.54 -0.47
CA ALA A 193 -4.63 12.40 -1.28
C ALA A 193 -5.17 12.56 -2.71
N ALA A 194 -5.73 11.50 -3.32
CA ALA A 194 -6.36 11.56 -4.64
C ALA A 194 -7.63 12.42 -4.63
N THR A 195 -8.44 12.31 -3.58
CA THR A 195 -9.63 13.14 -3.39
C THR A 195 -9.25 14.61 -3.19
N ASP A 196 -8.18 14.87 -2.44
CA ASP A 196 -7.65 16.22 -2.25
C ASP A 196 -7.07 16.77 -3.55
N ALA A 197 -6.36 15.96 -4.34
CA ALA A 197 -5.89 16.31 -5.68
C ALA A 197 -7.05 16.57 -6.65
N HIS A 198 -8.13 15.81 -6.57
CA HIS A 198 -9.36 16.05 -7.33
C HIS A 198 -10.02 17.38 -6.95
N ARG A 199 -9.95 17.78 -5.68
CA ARG A 199 -10.57 19.03 -5.18
C ARG A 199 -9.71 20.27 -5.36
N THR A 200 -8.39 20.13 -5.34
CA THR A 200 -7.45 21.26 -5.31
C THR A 200 -6.55 21.32 -6.53
N GLY A 201 -6.51 20.26 -7.33
CA GLY A 201 -5.56 20.12 -8.42
C GLY A 201 -4.11 19.85 -7.99
N GLN A 202 -3.82 19.83 -6.68
CA GLN A 202 -2.47 19.62 -6.16
C GLN A 202 -2.24 18.16 -5.78
N THR A 203 -1.11 17.58 -6.20
CA THR A 203 -0.70 16.25 -5.76
C THR A 203 0.17 16.30 -4.51
N ASP A 204 -0.15 15.46 -3.54
CA ASP A 204 0.70 15.20 -2.39
C ASP A 204 1.92 14.33 -2.77
N LEU A 205 3.00 14.43 -2.00
CA LEU A 205 4.22 13.62 -2.10
C LEU A 205 3.90 12.12 -2.14
N LEU A 206 2.86 11.68 -1.42
CA LEU A 206 2.44 10.28 -1.39
C LEU A 206 1.96 9.80 -2.77
N LEU A 207 1.19 10.61 -3.49
CA LEU A 207 0.73 10.32 -4.86
C LEU A 207 1.91 10.33 -5.85
N ALA A 208 2.79 11.32 -5.73
CA ALA A 208 4.00 11.39 -6.53
C ALA A 208 4.89 10.14 -6.34
N ALA A 209 5.00 9.64 -5.11
CA ALA A 209 5.79 8.45 -4.78
C ALA A 209 5.26 7.15 -5.42
N VAL A 210 3.94 7.04 -5.66
CA VAL A 210 3.35 5.91 -6.39
C VAL A 210 3.35 6.11 -7.91
N GLY A 211 3.92 7.23 -8.38
CA GLY A 211 4.07 7.54 -9.79
C GLY A 211 2.85 8.22 -10.41
N PHE A 212 1.93 8.76 -9.60
CA PHE A 212 0.90 9.67 -10.07
C PHE A 212 1.53 11.06 -10.20
N GLN A 213 1.57 11.61 -11.41
CA GLN A 213 2.19 12.91 -11.67
C GLN A 213 1.10 13.94 -11.96
N SER A 214 1.14 15.10 -11.29
CA SER A 214 0.27 16.21 -11.67
C SER A 214 0.86 16.94 -12.88
N GLN A 215 0.53 16.47 -14.07
CA GLN A 215 0.89 17.16 -15.29
C GLN A 215 -0.28 18.03 -15.72
N TRP A 216 -0.06 19.33 -15.88
CA TRP A 216 -1.08 20.27 -16.32
C TRP A 216 -0.75 20.77 -17.72
N ALA A 217 -1.75 20.81 -18.59
CA ALA A 217 -1.56 21.21 -19.96
C ALA A 217 -2.57 22.26 -20.45
N ASP A 218 -2.06 23.23 -21.19
CA ASP A 218 -2.86 24.14 -22.00
C ASP A 218 -3.20 23.46 -23.33
N LEU A 219 -4.48 23.35 -23.65
CA LEU A 219 -4.96 22.65 -24.84
C LEU A 219 -5.24 23.63 -25.97
N LYS A 220 -4.75 23.32 -27.17
CA LYS A 220 -5.02 24.09 -28.40
C LYS A 220 -5.49 23.19 -29.54
N ASN A 221 -6.28 23.75 -30.44
CA ASN A 221 -6.62 23.07 -31.68
C ASN A 221 -5.40 23.12 -32.63
N PRO A 222 -4.95 21.98 -33.18
CA PRO A 222 -3.78 21.93 -34.06
C PRO A 222 -3.96 22.71 -35.39
N GLU A 223 -5.19 22.88 -35.88
CA GLU A 223 -5.44 23.53 -37.18
C GLU A 223 -5.31 25.07 -37.13
N ASP A 224 -5.84 25.69 -36.08
CA ASP A 224 -5.93 27.16 -35.97
C ASP A 224 -5.23 27.73 -34.74
N ASN A 225 -4.58 26.88 -33.94
CA ASN A 225 -3.86 27.21 -32.71
C ASN A 225 -4.72 27.96 -31.67
N LYS A 226 -6.06 27.87 -31.78
CA LYS A 226 -6.96 28.50 -30.81
C LYS A 226 -7.01 27.68 -29.52
N PRO A 227 -7.12 28.34 -28.36
CA PRO A 227 -7.28 27.64 -27.10
C PRO A 227 -8.58 26.83 -27.10
N LEU A 228 -8.49 25.58 -26.65
CA LEU A 228 -9.65 24.74 -26.39
C LEU A 228 -10.18 25.06 -24.99
N TYR A 229 -11.47 24.83 -24.77
CA TYR A 229 -12.11 24.96 -23.44
C TYR A 229 -11.85 26.31 -22.77
N GLU A 230 -11.89 27.39 -23.55
CA GLU A 230 -11.67 28.76 -23.08
C GLU A 230 -10.26 29.00 -22.52
N GLY A 231 -9.28 28.16 -22.88
CA GLY A 231 -7.90 28.27 -22.42
C GLY A 231 -7.68 27.76 -21.00
N ARG A 232 -8.64 27.01 -20.45
CA ARG A 232 -8.51 26.37 -19.14
C ARG A 232 -7.41 25.31 -19.18
N ARG A 233 -6.62 25.27 -18.11
CA ARG A 233 -5.61 24.23 -17.88
C ARG A 233 -6.31 22.94 -17.49
N MET A 234 -5.88 21.84 -18.08
CA MET A 234 -6.39 20.51 -17.74
C MET A 234 -5.28 19.63 -17.20
N MET A 235 -5.61 18.79 -16.22
CA MET A 235 -4.67 17.83 -15.68
C MET A 235 -4.61 16.61 -16.61
N LEU A 236 -3.45 16.33 -17.18
CA LEU A 236 -3.18 15.16 -17.99
C LEU A 236 -3.01 13.94 -17.07
N LEU A 237 -4.02 13.05 -17.08
CA LEU A 237 -3.99 11.80 -16.32
C LEU A 237 -3.16 10.72 -17.02
N GLY A 238 -3.05 10.80 -18.35
CA GLY A 238 -2.26 9.91 -19.18
C GLY A 238 -2.70 9.86 -20.64
N GLU A 239 -2.21 8.88 -21.37
CA GLU A 239 -2.42 8.72 -22.81
C GLU A 239 -2.71 7.26 -23.15
N SER A 240 -3.86 6.98 -23.76
CA SER A 240 -4.25 5.61 -24.15
C SER A 240 -4.89 5.59 -25.53
N GLU A 241 -4.52 4.61 -26.35
CA GLU A 241 -5.11 4.35 -27.68
C GLU A 241 -5.17 5.59 -28.60
N GLY A 242 -4.13 6.43 -28.57
CA GLY A 242 -4.10 7.66 -29.38
C GLY A 242 -5.01 8.78 -28.87
N THR A 243 -5.43 8.70 -27.60
CA THR A 243 -6.23 9.73 -26.92
C THR A 243 -5.55 10.19 -25.64
N TYR A 244 -5.59 11.51 -25.39
CA TYR A 244 -5.28 12.07 -24.08
C TYR A 244 -6.46 11.91 -23.15
N VAL A 245 -6.18 11.50 -21.91
CA VAL A 245 -7.15 11.50 -20.81
C VAL A 245 -6.84 12.70 -19.92
N LEU A 246 -7.78 13.63 -19.90
CA LEU A 246 -7.62 14.95 -19.31
C LEU A 246 -8.70 15.16 -18.25
N TYR A 247 -8.33 15.64 -17.08
CA TYR A 247 -9.27 16.02 -16.03
C TYR A 247 -9.44 17.54 -16.03
N ASP A 248 -10.68 17.98 -16.22
CA ASP A 248 -11.10 19.37 -16.11
C ASP A 248 -11.47 19.65 -14.65
N CYS A 249 -10.51 20.18 -13.89
CA CYS A 249 -10.67 20.54 -12.49
C CYS A 249 -11.81 21.53 -12.26
N ASP A 250 -12.08 22.45 -13.19
CA ASP A 250 -13.20 23.40 -13.03
C ASP A 250 -14.57 22.74 -13.14
N LYS A 251 -14.68 21.66 -13.93
CA LYS A 251 -15.96 20.94 -14.10
C LYS A 251 -16.06 19.66 -13.26
N GLY A 252 -14.95 19.19 -12.71
CA GLY A 252 -14.88 17.89 -12.05
C GLY A 252 -15.09 16.72 -13.03
N GLU A 253 -14.81 16.93 -14.32
CA GLU A 253 -15.10 15.95 -15.39
C GLU A 253 -13.82 15.47 -16.07
N THR A 254 -13.79 14.19 -16.42
CA THR A 254 -12.71 13.61 -17.22
C THR A 254 -13.11 13.51 -18.68
N ILE A 255 -12.27 14.07 -19.54
CA ILE A 255 -12.47 14.22 -20.98
C ILE A 255 -11.43 13.36 -21.71
N ARG A 256 -11.86 12.69 -22.77
CA ARG A 256 -10.97 11.98 -23.69
C ARG A 256 -10.91 12.70 -25.02
N ARG A 257 -9.70 12.96 -25.50
CA ARG A 257 -9.46 13.75 -26.72
C ARG A 257 -8.45 13.05 -27.62
N PRO A 258 -8.72 12.88 -28.91
CA PRO A 258 -7.72 12.37 -29.85
C PRO A 258 -6.47 13.26 -29.86
N ILE A 259 -5.29 12.62 -29.86
CA ILE A 259 -3.99 13.32 -29.93
C ILE A 259 -3.90 14.14 -31.22
N GLU A 260 -4.38 13.59 -32.34
CA GLU A 260 -4.39 14.26 -33.65
C GLU A 260 -5.20 15.55 -33.65
N ALA A 261 -6.19 15.67 -32.77
CA ALA A 261 -7.08 16.84 -32.66
C ALA A 261 -6.70 17.78 -31.50
N THR A 262 -5.57 17.52 -30.81
CA THR A 262 -5.21 18.22 -29.57
C THR A 262 -3.71 18.50 -29.51
N LEU A 263 -3.35 19.78 -29.48
CA LEU A 263 -1.99 20.22 -29.25
C LEU A 263 -1.82 20.58 -27.76
N LEU A 264 -0.88 19.90 -27.08
CA LEU A 264 -0.43 20.28 -25.73
C LEU A 264 0.57 21.43 -25.86
N ALA A 265 0.13 22.66 -25.62
CA ALA A 265 0.93 23.85 -25.91
C ALA A 265 2.00 24.15 -24.85
N ALA A 266 1.70 23.85 -23.59
CA ALA A 266 2.60 23.92 -22.45
C ALA A 266 2.24 22.77 -21.52
N ILE A 267 3.24 22.01 -21.07
CA ILE A 267 3.07 20.98 -20.04
C ILE A 267 3.89 21.44 -18.84
N GLU A 268 3.22 21.58 -17.71
CA GLU A 268 3.80 21.97 -16.44
C GLU A 268 3.60 20.82 -15.45
N SER A 269 4.70 20.28 -14.93
CA SER A 269 4.67 19.22 -13.92
C SER A 269 4.70 19.85 -12.53
N ASP A 270 3.76 19.47 -11.68
CA ASP A 270 3.64 19.94 -10.29
C ASP A 270 3.62 21.48 -10.17
N PRO A 271 2.65 22.16 -10.83
CA PRO A 271 2.55 23.61 -10.75
C PRO A 271 2.33 24.08 -9.30
N GLU A 272 3.03 25.14 -8.91
CA GLU A 272 2.79 25.81 -7.62
C GLU A 272 1.45 26.54 -7.68
N LEU A 273 0.39 25.87 -7.23
CA LEU A 273 -0.93 26.46 -7.06
C LEU A 273 -1.04 27.16 -5.69
N PRO A 274 -1.83 28.25 -5.56
CA PRO A 274 -2.10 28.86 -4.26
C PRO A 274 -2.65 27.83 -3.25
N GLN A 275 -2.30 27.96 -1.96
CA GLN A 275 -2.72 27.01 -0.92
C GLN A 275 -4.25 26.90 -0.76
N ASP A 276 -4.98 27.95 -1.13
CA ASP A 276 -6.44 28.00 -1.06
C ASP A 276 -7.11 27.72 -2.43
N HIS A 277 -6.36 27.24 -3.41
CA HIS A 277 -6.92 26.92 -4.72
C HIS A 277 -7.86 25.72 -4.64
N THR A 278 -9.06 25.89 -5.17
CA THR A 278 -10.09 24.86 -5.23
C THR A 278 -10.65 24.77 -6.65
N CYS A 279 -10.75 23.53 -7.11
CA CYS A 279 -11.40 23.14 -8.34
C CYS A 279 -12.86 23.61 -8.33
N GLY A 280 -13.33 24.14 -9.46
CA GLY A 280 -14.72 24.59 -9.63
C GLY A 280 -15.00 26.07 -9.32
N THR A 281 -13.98 26.85 -8.97
CA THR A 281 -14.14 28.28 -8.65
C THR A 281 -14.17 29.21 -9.87
N LEU A 282 -13.75 28.74 -11.06
CA LEU A 282 -13.75 29.53 -12.30
C LEU A 282 -15.05 29.39 -13.12
N ALA A 283 -15.95 28.49 -12.72
CA ALA A 283 -17.22 28.22 -13.42
C ALA A 283 -18.42 29.03 -12.86
N GLU A 284 -18.20 29.95 -11.91
CA GLU A 284 -19.21 30.89 -11.38
C GLU A 284 -19.22 32.24 -12.13
#